data_AF-A0A0S8CQ51-F1
#
_entry.id   AF-A0A0S8CQ51-F1
#
_cell.length_a   1.000
_cell.length_b   1.000
_cell.length_c   1.000
_cell.angle_alpha   90.00
_cell.angle_beta   90.00
_cell.angle_gamma   90.00
#
_symmetry.space_group_name_H-M   'P 1'
#
loop_
_entity.id
_entity.type
_entity.pdbx_description
1 polymer ?
#
loop_
_entity_poly.entity_id
_entity_poly.type
_entity_poly.pdbx_seq_one_letter_code
_entity_poly.pdbx_strand_id
1 'polypeptide(L)' 'MGRKKPDKELLPEMTAILEGMQELMCDEDGKPLSPDHPQYQKLTGLMENIATRVEKRNQQDPPTSGHQGTA' A
#
# COMPACT_ATOMS: atom_id res chain seq x y z
N MET A 1 -10.12 11.35 27.25
CA MET A 1 -8.93 11.24 26.38
C MET A 1 -8.38 9.83 26.50
N GLY A 2 -8.30 9.05 25.42
CA GLY A 2 -7.69 7.71 25.45
C GLY A 2 -8.09 6.88 24.23
N ARG A 3 -7.22 6.87 23.22
CA ARG A 3 -7.41 6.36 21.86
C ARG A 3 -7.87 4.89 21.83
N LYS A 4 -8.95 4.60 21.09
CA LYS A 4 -9.31 3.24 20.65
C LYS A 4 -8.18 2.73 19.74
N LYS A 5 -7.35 1.80 20.23
CA LYS A 5 -6.48 1.01 19.36
C LYS A 5 -7.39 0.11 18.53
N PRO A 6 -7.32 0.12 17.19
CA PRO A 6 -7.99 -0.91 16.42
C PRO A 6 -7.18 -2.21 16.61
N ASP A 7 -7.64 -3.05 17.54
CA ASP A 7 -7.45 -4.50 17.46
C ASP A 7 -8.12 -4.99 16.18
N LYS A 8 -7.44 -4.78 15.06
CA LYS A 8 -7.63 -5.60 13.88
C LYS A 8 -6.45 -6.53 13.89
N GLU A 9 -6.65 -7.72 14.44
CA GLU A 9 -5.83 -8.88 14.13
C GLU A 9 -5.60 -8.85 12.61
N LEU A 10 -4.39 -8.47 12.21
CA LEU A 10 -3.99 -8.51 10.81
C LEU A 10 -4.21 -9.95 10.40
N LEU A 11 -5.13 -10.16 9.45
CA LEU A 11 -5.40 -11.49 8.91
C LEU A 11 -4.03 -12.11 8.59
N PRO A 12 -3.77 -13.38 8.97
CA PRO A 12 -2.43 -13.97 8.83
C PRO A 12 -1.81 -13.79 7.44
N GLU A 13 -2.66 -13.79 6.42
CA GLU A 13 -2.29 -13.51 5.03
C GLU A 13 -1.80 -12.07 4.80
N MET A 14 -2.44 -11.07 5.41
CA MET A 14 -1.98 -9.67 5.37
C MET A 14 -0.66 -9.49 6.12
N THR A 15 -0.44 -10.23 7.21
CA THR A 15 0.83 -10.23 7.94
C THR A 15 1.96 -10.78 7.07
N ALA A 16 1.76 -11.93 6.43
CA ALA A 16 2.76 -12.52 5.53
C ALA A 16 3.11 -11.60 4.34
N ILE A 17 2.11 -10.90 3.79
CA ILE A 17 2.33 -9.92 2.73
C ILE A 17 3.17 -8.74 3.23
N LEU A 18 2.85 -8.20 4.42
CA LEU A 18 3.60 -7.09 5.01
C LEU A 18 5.04 -7.48 5.38
N GLU A 19 5.25 -8.71 5.83
CA GLU A 19 6.58 -9.27 6.10
C GLU A 19 7.38 -9.43 4.80
N GLY A 20 6.79 -10.00 3.75
CA GLY A 20 7.46 -10.12 2.44
C GLY A 20 7.79 -8.77 1.81
N MET A 21 6.96 -7.75 2.01
CA MET A 21 7.27 -6.37 1.59
C MET A 21 8.41 -5.76 2.41
N GLN A 22 8.49 -6.05 3.71
CA GLN A 22 9.61 -5.61 4.55
C GLN A 22 10.92 -6.27 4.13
N GLU A 23 10.90 -7.59 3.90
CA GLU A 23 12.07 -8.33 3.41
C GLU A 23 12.57 -7.76 2.07
N LEU A 24 11.66 -7.45 1.14
CA LEU A 24 12.00 -6.83 -0.14
C LEU A 24 12.56 -5.40 0.01
N MET A 25 12.23 -4.72 1.10
CA MET A 25 12.71 -3.37 1.43
C MET A 25 13.92 -3.37 2.35
N CYS A 26 14.53 -4.53 2.60
CA CYS A 26 15.76 -4.64 3.37
C CYS A 26 16.96 -5.05 2.49
N ASP A 27 18.16 -4.68 2.92
CA ASP A 27 19.42 -5.15 2.35
C ASP A 27 19.76 -6.57 2.84
N GLU A 28 20.90 -7.11 2.40
CA GLU A 28 21.38 -8.45 2.76
C GLU A 28 21.66 -8.61 4.27
N ASP A 29 21.82 -7.51 5.01
CA ASP A 29 21.97 -7.49 6.47
C ASP A 29 20.62 -7.38 7.21
N GLY A 30 19.50 -7.27 6.48
CA GLY A 30 18.17 -7.05 7.04
C GLY A 30 17.90 -5.60 7.48
N LYS A 31 18.72 -4.64 7.06
CA LYS A 31 18.51 -3.21 7.33
C LYS A 31 17.61 -2.61 6.24
N PRO A 32 16.72 -1.66 6.59
CA PRO A 32 15.92 -0.97 5.60
C PRO A 32 16.79 -0.33 4.51
N LEU A 33 16.37 -0.50 3.25
CA LEU A 33 17.03 0.12 2.11
C LEU A 33 17.02 1.65 2.26
N SER A 34 18.13 2.28 1.89
CA SER A 34 18.25 3.73 1.86
C SER A 34 17.21 4.34 0.90
N PRO A 35 16.70 5.56 1.17
CA PRO A 35 15.85 6.29 0.22
C PRO A 35 16.46 6.48 -1.17
N ASP A 36 17.80 6.53 -1.26
CA ASP A 36 18.53 6.62 -2.52
C ASP A 36 18.64 5.26 -3.26
N HIS A 37 18.21 4.16 -2.64
CA HIS A 37 18.28 2.85 -3.26
C HIS A 37 17.26 2.76 -4.41
N PRO A 38 17.65 2.26 -5.61
CA PRO A 38 16.76 2.20 -6.77
C PRO A 38 15.44 1.47 -6.52
N GLN A 39 15.46 0.46 -5.65
CA GLN A 39 14.28 -0.33 -5.30
C GLN A 39 13.32 0.43 -4.38
N TYR A 40 13.86 1.23 -3.46
CA TYR A 40 13.08 2.12 -2.60
C TYR A 40 12.37 3.19 -3.44
N GLN A 41 13.10 3.85 -4.34
CA GLN A 41 12.53 4.89 -5.23
C GLN A 41 11.40 4.34 -6.11
N LYS A 42 11.56 3.12 -6.65
CA LYS A 42 10.51 2.47 -7.45
C LYS A 42 9.24 2.20 -6.65
N LEU A 43 9.38 1.69 -5.43
CA LEU A 43 8.24 1.39 -4.57
C LEU A 43 7.52 2.67 -4.15
N THR A 44 8.26 3.68 -3.70
CA THR A 44 7.70 4.99 -3.34
C THR A 44 6.97 5.62 -4.53
N GLY A 45 7.60 5.63 -5.72
CA GLY A 45 6.96 6.15 -6.92
C GLY A 45 5.70 5.37 -7.34
N LEU A 46 5.66 4.05 -7.14
CA LEU A 46 4.45 3.24 -7.34
C LEU A 46 3.34 3.64 -6.35
N MET A 47 3.67 3.78 -5.05
CA MET A 47 2.73 4.20 -4.02
C MET A 47 2.16 5.59 -4.30
N GLU A 48 3.00 6.54 -4.71
CA GLU A 48 2.57 7.90 -5.09
C GLU A 48 1.65 7.89 -6.31
N ASN A 49 1.94 7.05 -7.31
CA ASN A 49 1.07 6.88 -8.48
C ASN A 49 -0.30 6.30 -8.09
N ILE A 50 -0.32 5.30 -7.20
CA ILE A 50 -1.56 4.72 -6.68
C ILE A 50 -2.35 5.79 -5.92
N ALA A 51 -1.70 6.52 -5.00
CA ALA A 51 -2.33 7.59 -4.23
C ALA A 51 -2.93 8.66 -5.14
N THR A 52 -2.17 9.13 -6.13
CA THR A 52 -2.63 10.12 -7.12
C THR A 52 -3.84 9.62 -7.91
N ARG A 53 -3.84 8.35 -8.33
CA ARG A 53 -4.97 7.75 -9.06
C ARG A 53 -6.22 7.63 -8.18
N VAL A 54 -6.06 7.24 -6.91
CA VAL A 54 -7.16 7.14 -5.94
C VAL A 54 -7.75 8.51 -5.64
N GLU A 55 -6.90 9.52 -5.49
CA GLU A 55 -7.33 10.91 -5.25
C GLU A 55 -8.10 11.46 -6.47
N LYS A 56 -7.57 11.28 -7.69
CA LYS A 56 -8.26 11.67 -8.93
C LYS A 56 -9.63 10.99 -9.07
N ARG A 57 -9.72 9.71 -8.69
CA ARG A 57 -10.98 8.95 -8.71
C ARG A 57 -11.98 9.43 -7.65
N ASN A 58 -11.51 9.97 -6.52
CA ASN A 58 -12.38 10.59 -5.51
C ASN A 58 -12.89 11.98 -5.94
N GLN A 59 -12.17 12.68 -6.82
CA GLN A 59 -12.57 14.00 -7.33
C GLN A 59 -13.47 13.95 -8.58
N GLN A 60 -13.58 12.79 -9.24
CA GLN A 60 -14.45 12.58 -10.41
C GLN A 60 -15.69 11.75 -10.03
N ASP A 61 -16.79 12.47 -9.79
CA ASP A 61 -18.20 12.04 -9.74
C ASP A 61 -18.73 11.14 -8.60
N PRO A 62 -19.94 11.42 -8.07
CA PRO A 62 -20.73 10.45 -7.30
C PRO A 62 -21.08 9.24 -8.18
N PRO A 63 -21.27 8.04 -7.60
CA PRO A 63 -21.41 6.82 -8.38
C PRO A 63 -22.72 6.83 -9.18
N THR A 64 -22.65 7.06 -10.49
CA THR A 64 -23.67 6.53 -11.38
C THR A 64 -23.51 5.01 -11.38
N SER A 65 -24.40 4.35 -10.65
CA SER A 65 -24.66 2.91 -10.69
C SER A 65 -24.48 2.36 -12.11
N GLY A 66 -23.47 1.51 -12.28
CA GLY A 66 -23.18 0.84 -13.55
C GLY A 66 -22.35 -0.39 -13.29
N HIS A 67 -23.05 -1.50 -13.02
CA HIS A 67 -22.50 -2.85 -13.20
C HIS A 67 -21.75 -2.93 -14.52
N GLN A 68 -20.59 -3.59 -14.54
CA GLN A 68 -20.30 -4.60 -15.56
C GLN A 68 -19.03 -5.38 -15.18
N GLY A 69 -19.24 -6.57 -14.64
CA GLY A 69 -18.38 -7.69 -15.00
C GLY A 69 -18.71 -8.09 -16.42
N THR A 70 -17.69 -8.50 -17.17
CA THR A 70 -17.88 -9.26 -18.41
C THR A 70 -16.78 -10.32 -18.48
N ALA A 71 -17.26 -11.56 -18.42
CA ALA A 71 -16.80 -12.82 -19.03
C ALA A 71 -15.29 -13.07 -19.17
#